data_AF-A0A959TBT4-F1
#
_entry.id   AF-A0A959TBT4-F1
#
_cell.length_a   1.000
_cell.length_b   1.000
_cell.length_c   1.000
_cell.angle_alpha   90.00
_cell.angle_beta   90.00
_cell.angle_gamma   90.00
#
_symmetry.space_group_name_H-M   'P 1'
#
loop_
_entity.id
_entity.type
_entity.pdbx_description
1 polymer ?
#
loop_
_entity_poly.entity_id
_entity_poly.type
_entity_poly.pdbx_seq_one_letter_code
_entity_poly.pdbx_strand_id
1 'polypeptide(L)'
;MNAPKILLATLAVVVLLPACVSKKKYTAIQLSNQTLNEKLAEANRQLDACRGDKSVLEARVAEIQNKNEHLKDQVAQLNSTNAALLNNVSQMATLSKQEATNLEKSLEQIREQDLRIRRLQDALTKKDSVTLALVVSLKSSLGNLNDTDVTVNVEKSVVFISLSDKMLFQSGSTKLSARAKQVLEKVATVLNDKPEMEVLVEGHTDNVPISRDCIKDNWDLSAMRATTITRVLQN
;
A
#
# COMPACT_ATOMS: atom_id res chain seq x y z
N MET A 1 -12.43 -140.27 23.73
CA MET A 1 -11.65 -140.95 22.67
C MET A 1 -12.19 -140.51 21.30
N ASN A 2 -11.35 -139.80 20.53
CA ASN A 2 -11.18 -139.76 19.06
C ASN A 2 -12.40 -139.56 18.13
N ALA A 3 -12.70 -138.28 17.80
CA ALA A 3 -12.60 -137.57 16.49
C ALA A 3 -12.58 -138.37 15.15
N PRO A 4 -12.59 -137.77 13.92
CA PRO A 4 -12.79 -136.37 13.47
C PRO A 4 -13.51 -136.25 12.06
N LYS A 5 -13.49 -135.04 11.44
CA LYS A 5 -13.42 -134.76 9.98
C LYS A 5 -14.68 -134.42 9.15
N ILE A 6 -15.91 -134.75 9.52
CA ILE A 6 -17.08 -134.37 8.67
C ILE A 6 -17.43 -132.88 8.81
N LEU A 7 -16.95 -132.23 9.88
CA LEU A 7 -17.02 -130.78 10.11
C LEU A 7 -16.26 -129.95 9.04
N LEU A 8 -15.42 -130.55 8.19
CA LEU A 8 -14.69 -129.81 7.13
C LEU A 8 -15.36 -129.85 5.75
N ALA A 9 -16.20 -130.84 5.46
CA ALA A 9 -16.78 -130.97 4.11
C ALA A 9 -18.00 -130.05 3.90
N THR A 10 -18.78 -129.78 4.96
CA THR A 10 -19.95 -128.90 4.91
C THR A 10 -19.58 -127.41 4.93
N LEU A 11 -18.38 -127.06 5.41
CA LEU A 11 -17.87 -125.69 5.41
C LEU A 11 -17.25 -125.28 4.06
N ALA A 12 -16.74 -126.24 3.28
CA ALA A 12 -16.11 -125.96 1.99
C ALA A 12 -17.11 -125.70 0.84
N VAL A 13 -18.33 -126.23 0.92
CA VAL A 13 -19.33 -126.13 -0.17
C VAL A 13 -20.16 -124.84 -0.09
N VAL A 14 -20.26 -124.20 1.08
CA VAL A 14 -20.99 -122.93 1.24
C VAL A 14 -20.12 -121.71 0.90
N VAL A 15 -18.80 -121.85 0.79
CA VAL A 15 -17.86 -120.77 0.44
C VAL A 15 -17.70 -120.59 -1.09
N LEU A 16 -18.33 -121.45 -1.92
CA LEU A 16 -18.19 -121.45 -3.38
C LEU A 16 -19.50 -121.13 -4.13
N LEU A 17 -20.44 -120.43 -3.51
CA LEU A 17 -21.49 -119.77 -4.29
C LEU A 17 -20.82 -118.67 -5.14
N PRO A 18 -20.79 -118.78 -6.47
CA PRO A 18 -20.15 -117.78 -7.29
C PRO A 18 -20.96 -116.50 -7.17
N ALA A 19 -20.37 -115.45 -6.61
CA ALA A 19 -20.81 -114.07 -6.80
C ALA A 19 -20.59 -113.67 -8.27
N CYS A 20 -21.19 -114.39 -9.22
CA CYS A 20 -21.10 -114.12 -10.64
C CYS A 20 -22.22 -113.16 -11.03
N VAL A 21 -21.94 -111.87 -10.92
CA VAL A 21 -22.66 -110.85 -11.67
C VAL A 21 -22.53 -111.19 -13.16
N SER A 22 -23.64 -111.18 -13.92
CA SER A 22 -23.58 -111.47 -15.36
C SER A 22 -22.55 -110.56 -16.06
N LYS A 23 -21.70 -111.11 -16.93
CA LYS A 23 -20.64 -110.38 -17.65
C LYS A 23 -21.13 -109.04 -18.25
N LYS A 24 -22.37 -109.01 -18.76
CA LYS A 24 -23.05 -107.82 -19.29
C LYS A 24 -23.28 -106.70 -18.25
N LYS A 25 -23.65 -107.05 -17.01
CA LYS A 25 -23.81 -106.09 -15.90
C LYS A 25 -22.47 -105.56 -15.41
N TYR A 26 -21.44 -106.42 -15.33
CA TYR A 26 -20.09 -106.02 -14.97
C TYR A 26 -19.50 -105.01 -15.97
N THR A 27 -19.60 -105.30 -17.28
CA THR A 27 -19.13 -104.38 -18.32
C THR A 27 -19.94 -103.07 -18.36
N ALA A 28 -21.25 -103.12 -18.08
CA ALA A 28 -22.08 -101.91 -18.00
C ALA A 28 -21.69 -101.02 -16.81
N ILE A 29 -21.43 -101.62 -15.63
CA ILE A 29 -20.96 -100.88 -14.45
C ILE A 29 -19.55 -100.33 -14.68
N GLN A 30 -18.66 -101.09 -15.32
CA GLN A 30 -17.32 -100.64 -15.68
C GLN A 30 -17.38 -99.43 -16.63
N LEU A 31 -18.23 -99.47 -17.66
CA LEU A 31 -18.46 -98.35 -18.57
C LEU A 31 -19.09 -97.14 -17.85
N SER A 32 -20.03 -97.38 -16.93
CA SER A 32 -20.62 -96.33 -16.09
C SER A 32 -19.60 -95.67 -15.18
N ASN A 33 -18.68 -96.44 -14.58
CA ASN A 33 -17.59 -95.89 -13.76
C ASN A 33 -16.59 -95.09 -14.60
N GLN A 34 -16.26 -95.56 -15.81
CA GLN A 34 -15.40 -94.82 -16.75
C GLN A 34 -16.04 -93.48 -17.15
N THR A 35 -17.29 -93.50 -17.58
CA THR A 35 -18.03 -92.27 -17.94
C THR A 35 -18.24 -91.33 -16.76
N LEU A 36 -18.43 -91.86 -15.54
CA LEU A 36 -18.51 -91.02 -14.33
C LEU A 36 -17.16 -90.37 -14.01
N ASN A 37 -16.05 -91.10 -14.16
CA ASN A 37 -14.70 -90.55 -13.97
C ASN A 37 -14.37 -89.49 -15.02
N GLU A 38 -14.77 -89.67 -16.27
CA GLU A 38 -14.63 -88.66 -17.33
C GLU A 38 -15.42 -87.39 -17.02
N LYS A 39 -16.69 -87.53 -16.59
CA LYS A 39 -17.52 -86.38 -16.18
C LYS A 39 -16.97 -85.67 -14.95
N LEU A 40 -16.41 -86.41 -13.98
CA LEU A 40 -15.78 -85.83 -12.80
C LEU A 40 -14.50 -85.07 -13.17
N ALA A 41 -13.68 -85.62 -14.08
CA ALA A 41 -12.51 -84.94 -14.60
C ALA A 41 -12.87 -83.66 -15.35
N GLU A 42 -13.92 -83.69 -16.18
CA GLU A 42 -14.43 -82.52 -16.90
C GLU A 42 -14.99 -81.46 -15.94
N ALA A 43 -15.82 -81.85 -14.96
CA ALA A 43 -16.34 -80.94 -13.95
C ALA A 43 -15.22 -80.28 -13.13
N ASN A 44 -14.16 -81.03 -12.79
CA ASN A 44 -13.00 -80.46 -12.09
C ASN A 44 -12.23 -79.45 -12.97
N ARG A 45 -12.03 -79.74 -14.25
CA ARG A 45 -11.41 -78.77 -15.19
C ARG A 45 -12.22 -77.48 -15.29
N GLN A 46 -13.55 -77.59 -15.38
CA GLN A 46 -14.43 -76.42 -15.41
C GLN A 46 -14.41 -75.64 -14.11
N LEU A 47 -14.35 -76.32 -12.96
CA LEU A 47 -14.21 -75.69 -11.65
C LEU A 47 -12.89 -74.90 -11.54
N ASP A 48 -11.79 -75.48 -12.00
CA ASP A 48 -10.47 -74.83 -11.98
C ASP A 48 -10.42 -73.63 -12.94
N ALA A 49 -11.01 -73.74 -14.12
CA ALA A 49 -11.17 -72.61 -15.04
C ALA A 49 -12.00 -71.48 -14.41
N CYS A 50 -13.15 -71.80 -13.81
CA CYS A 50 -14.01 -70.84 -13.13
C CYS A 50 -13.32 -70.17 -11.94
N ARG A 51 -12.50 -70.91 -11.19
CA ARG A 51 -11.66 -70.36 -10.10
C ARG A 51 -10.60 -69.40 -10.63
N GLY A 52 -9.96 -69.74 -11.75
CA GLY A 52 -9.02 -68.86 -12.44
C GLY A 52 -9.69 -67.55 -12.86
N ASP A 53 -10.83 -67.63 -13.54
CA ASP A 53 -11.59 -66.46 -13.98
C ASP A 53 -12.04 -65.59 -12.80
N LYS A 54 -12.53 -66.21 -11.71
CA LYS A 54 -12.90 -65.51 -10.49
C LYS A 54 -11.72 -64.72 -9.91
N SER A 55 -10.53 -65.33 -9.84
CA SER A 55 -9.34 -64.64 -9.34
C SER A 55 -8.95 -63.44 -10.20
N VAL A 56 -9.08 -63.55 -11.53
CA VAL A 56 -8.80 -62.44 -12.47
C VAL A 56 -9.83 -61.32 -12.32
N LEU A 57 -11.11 -61.67 -12.17
CA LEU A 57 -12.21 -60.72 -11.94
C LEU A 57 -12.02 -59.98 -10.60
N GLU A 58 -11.66 -60.68 -9.53
CA GLU A 58 -11.37 -60.08 -8.22
C GLU A 58 -10.20 -59.10 -8.29
N ALA A 59 -9.12 -59.46 -9.01
CA ALA A 59 -7.98 -58.57 -9.23
C ALA A 59 -8.39 -57.30 -10.01
N ARG A 60 -9.23 -57.43 -11.05
CA ARG A 60 -9.72 -56.29 -11.84
C ARG A 60 -10.66 -55.38 -11.05
N VAL A 61 -11.50 -55.94 -10.18
CA VAL A 61 -12.35 -55.15 -9.28
C VAL A 61 -11.49 -54.33 -8.32
N ALA A 62 -10.46 -54.93 -7.72
CA ALA A 62 -9.53 -54.22 -6.85
C ALA A 62 -8.81 -53.08 -7.60
N GLU A 63 -8.36 -53.33 -8.83
CA GLU A 63 -7.73 -52.30 -9.67
C GLU A 63 -8.68 -51.12 -9.96
N ILE A 64 -9.94 -51.41 -10.33
CA ILE A 64 -10.95 -50.39 -10.60
C ILE A 64 -11.28 -49.59 -9.33
N GLN A 65 -11.36 -50.25 -8.17
CA GLN A 65 -11.57 -49.58 -6.89
C GLN A 65 -10.43 -48.61 -6.57
N ASN A 66 -9.18 -49.04 -6.72
CA ASN A 66 -8.01 -48.17 -6.51
C ASN A 66 -8.02 -46.97 -7.48
N LYS A 67 -8.38 -47.19 -8.76
CA LYS A 67 -8.51 -46.09 -9.73
C LYS A 67 -9.63 -45.12 -9.36
N ASN A 68 -10.76 -45.61 -8.89
CA ASN A 68 -11.87 -44.77 -8.46
C ASN A 68 -11.51 -43.93 -7.23
N GLU A 69 -10.79 -44.50 -6.27
CA GLU A 69 -10.31 -43.76 -5.11
C GLU A 69 -9.31 -42.68 -5.52
N HIS A 70 -8.34 -43.03 -6.38
CA HIS A 70 -7.39 -42.06 -6.92
C HIS A 70 -8.07 -40.90 -7.68
N LEU A 71 -9.04 -41.19 -8.54
CA LEU A 71 -9.80 -40.17 -9.27
C LEU A 71 -10.61 -39.28 -8.32
N LYS A 72 -11.18 -39.86 -7.25
CA LYS A 72 -11.92 -39.11 -6.23
C LYS A 72 -10.99 -38.13 -5.49
N ASP A 73 -9.78 -38.55 -5.15
CA ASP A 73 -8.77 -37.71 -4.52
C ASP A 73 -8.32 -36.58 -5.46
N GLN A 74 -8.11 -36.88 -6.75
CA GLN A 74 -7.77 -35.87 -7.75
C GLN A 74 -8.87 -34.81 -7.88
N VAL A 75 -10.14 -35.22 -7.92
CA VAL A 75 -11.28 -34.28 -7.98
C VAL A 75 -11.34 -33.42 -6.71
N ALA A 76 -11.12 -34.01 -5.53
CA ALA A 76 -11.07 -33.26 -4.28
C ALA A 76 -9.93 -32.22 -4.30
N GLN A 77 -8.74 -32.60 -4.76
CA GLN A 77 -7.59 -31.71 -4.88
C GLN A 77 -7.82 -30.59 -5.91
N LEU A 78 -8.38 -30.91 -7.08
CA LEU A 78 -8.72 -29.92 -8.10
C LEU A 78 -9.76 -28.92 -7.58
N ASN A 79 -10.80 -29.39 -6.89
CA ASN A 79 -11.81 -28.51 -6.30
C ASN A 79 -11.21 -27.60 -5.22
N SER A 80 -10.36 -28.14 -4.34
CA SER A 80 -9.64 -27.33 -3.34
C SER A 80 -8.72 -26.29 -4.00
N THR A 81 -8.04 -26.67 -5.07
CA THR A 81 -7.13 -25.78 -5.81
C THR A 81 -7.91 -24.67 -6.50
N ASN A 82 -9.02 -24.99 -7.16
CA ASN A 82 -9.91 -24.02 -7.78
C ASN A 82 -10.49 -23.05 -6.74
N ALA A 83 -10.90 -23.53 -5.57
CA ALA A 83 -11.37 -22.67 -4.48
C ALA A 83 -10.27 -21.72 -3.99
N ALA A 84 -9.02 -22.19 -3.86
CA ALA A 84 -7.89 -21.34 -3.50
C ALA A 84 -7.59 -20.28 -4.58
N LEU A 85 -7.60 -20.67 -5.86
CA LEU A 85 -7.40 -19.75 -6.98
C LEU A 85 -8.49 -18.67 -7.05
N LEU A 86 -9.76 -19.04 -6.85
CA LEU A 86 -10.87 -18.08 -6.80
C LEU A 86 -10.71 -17.09 -5.65
N ASN A 87 -10.29 -17.55 -4.47
CA ASN A 87 -9.99 -16.66 -3.34
C ASN A 87 -8.84 -15.70 -3.66
N ASN A 88 -7.76 -16.19 -4.27
CA ASN A 88 -6.63 -15.35 -4.68
C ASN A 88 -7.05 -14.28 -5.69
N VAL A 89 -7.83 -14.65 -6.72
CA VAL A 89 -8.36 -13.70 -7.70
C VAL A 89 -9.27 -12.65 -7.04
N SER A 90 -10.14 -13.06 -6.11
CA SER A 90 -11.00 -12.14 -5.36
C SER A 90 -10.20 -11.17 -4.48
N GLN A 91 -9.15 -11.66 -3.81
CA GLN A 91 -8.25 -10.83 -3.03
C GLN A 91 -7.49 -9.84 -3.92
N MET A 92 -6.97 -10.29 -5.07
CA MET A 92 -6.32 -9.41 -6.04
C MET A 92 -7.26 -8.33 -6.58
N ALA A 93 -8.51 -8.67 -6.90
CA ALA A 93 -9.50 -7.69 -7.35
C ALA A 93 -9.81 -6.64 -6.27
N THR A 94 -9.87 -7.08 -5.00
CA THR A 94 -10.09 -6.18 -3.85
C THR A 94 -8.89 -5.26 -3.62
N LEU A 95 -7.67 -5.81 -3.65
CA LEU A 95 -6.43 -5.04 -3.53
C LEU A 95 -6.29 -4.03 -4.66
N SER A 96 -6.53 -4.44 -5.91
CA SER A 96 -6.49 -3.55 -7.07
C SER A 96 -7.50 -2.40 -6.96
N LYS A 97 -8.73 -2.68 -6.48
CA LYS A 97 -9.72 -1.63 -6.20
C LYS A 97 -9.22 -0.68 -5.10
N GLN A 98 -8.63 -1.21 -4.04
CA GLN A 98 -8.07 -0.41 -2.95
C GLN A 98 -6.91 0.47 -3.45
N GLU A 99 -6.02 -0.06 -4.28
CA GLU A 99 -4.93 0.70 -4.93
C GLU A 99 -5.49 1.83 -5.79
N ALA A 100 -6.51 1.57 -6.62
CA ALA A 100 -7.16 2.62 -7.40
C ALA A 100 -7.74 3.75 -6.52
N THR A 101 -8.41 3.41 -5.42
CA THR A 101 -8.94 4.41 -4.48
C THR A 101 -7.84 5.19 -3.76
N ASN A 102 -6.72 4.55 -3.43
CA ASN A 102 -5.58 5.23 -2.80
C ASN A 102 -4.87 6.17 -3.78
N LEU A 103 -4.78 5.76 -5.05
CA LEU A 103 -4.24 6.59 -6.12
C LEU A 103 -5.14 7.81 -6.37
N GLU A 104 -6.46 7.62 -6.40
CA GLU A 104 -7.43 8.72 -6.53
C GLU A 104 -7.28 9.74 -5.40
N LYS A 105 -7.19 9.28 -4.14
CA LYS A 105 -6.94 10.16 -2.99
C LYS A 105 -5.61 10.90 -3.09
N SER A 106 -4.54 10.21 -3.51
CA SER A 106 -3.22 10.82 -3.70
C SER A 106 -3.26 11.90 -4.80
N LEU A 107 -3.95 11.63 -5.92
CA LEU A 107 -4.11 12.59 -7.01
C LEU A 107 -4.88 13.84 -6.55
N GLU A 108 -5.92 13.65 -5.74
CA GLU A 108 -6.69 14.79 -5.20
C GLU A 108 -5.84 15.63 -4.23
N GLN A 109 -5.10 14.98 -3.33
CA GLN A 109 -4.16 15.66 -2.43
C GLN A 109 -3.08 16.44 -3.19
N ILE A 110 -2.55 15.90 -4.30
CA ILE A 110 -1.59 16.58 -5.14
C ILE A 110 -2.22 17.81 -5.80
N ARG A 111 -3.45 17.69 -6.33
CA ARG A 111 -4.17 18.84 -6.91
C ARG A 111 -4.39 19.95 -5.91
N GLU A 112 -4.79 19.61 -4.68
CA GLU A 112 -4.95 20.61 -3.60
C GLU A 112 -3.63 21.30 -3.26
N GLN A 113 -2.53 20.55 -3.22
CA GLN A 113 -1.19 21.12 -2.98
C GLN A 113 -0.74 22.02 -4.13
N ASP A 114 -0.96 21.62 -5.38
CA ASP A 114 -0.64 22.44 -6.56
C ASP A 114 -1.39 23.78 -6.54
N LEU A 115 -2.68 23.77 -6.18
CA LEU A 115 -3.46 24.99 -6.03
C LEU A 115 -2.93 25.88 -4.91
N ARG A 116 -2.49 25.29 -3.79
CA ARG A 116 -1.87 26.03 -2.69
C ARG A 116 -0.54 26.65 -3.10
N ILE A 117 0.31 25.90 -3.79
CA ILE A 117 1.61 26.38 -4.29
C ILE A 117 1.40 27.54 -5.27
N ARG A 118 0.45 27.41 -6.22
CA ARG A 118 0.12 28.49 -7.17
C ARG A 118 -0.33 29.76 -6.45
N ARG A 119 -1.26 29.66 -5.49
CA ARG A 119 -1.68 30.83 -4.69
C ARG A 119 -0.54 31.49 -3.93
N LEU A 120 0.37 30.70 -3.37
CA LEU A 120 1.55 31.24 -2.68
C LEU A 120 2.52 31.91 -3.67
N GLN A 121 2.75 31.32 -4.83
CA GLN A 121 3.56 31.92 -5.90
C GLN A 121 2.97 33.24 -6.40
N ASP A 122 1.64 33.29 -6.61
CA ASP A 122 0.93 34.49 -7.03
C ASP A 122 1.02 35.60 -5.95
N ALA A 123 0.90 35.23 -4.67
CA ALA A 123 1.05 36.17 -3.57
C ALA A 123 2.49 36.72 -3.45
N LEU A 124 3.50 35.85 -3.62
CA LEU A 124 4.91 36.24 -3.58
C LEU A 124 5.27 37.16 -4.75
N THR A 125 4.90 36.80 -5.98
CA THR A 125 5.15 37.62 -7.17
C THR A 125 4.47 38.98 -7.08
N LYS A 126 3.23 39.03 -6.58
CA LYS A 126 2.54 40.30 -6.29
C LYS A 126 3.32 41.14 -5.28
N LYS A 127 3.74 40.55 -4.16
CA LYS A 127 4.51 41.25 -3.11
C LYS A 127 5.85 41.81 -3.64
N ASP A 128 6.56 41.05 -4.45
CA ASP A 128 7.84 41.49 -5.04
C ASP A 128 7.64 42.60 -6.07
N SER A 129 6.60 42.50 -6.92
CA SER A 129 6.26 43.56 -7.89
C SER A 129 5.93 44.89 -7.22
N VAL A 130 5.16 44.85 -6.11
CA VAL A 130 4.82 46.04 -5.32
C VAL A 130 6.07 46.64 -4.67
N THR A 131 6.94 45.80 -4.12
CA THR A 131 8.21 46.21 -3.50
C THR A 131 9.11 46.89 -4.53
N LEU A 132 9.27 46.30 -5.72
CA LEU A 132 10.09 46.88 -6.78
C LEU A 132 9.54 48.22 -7.26
N ALA A 133 8.22 48.32 -7.48
CA ALA A 133 7.58 49.56 -7.87
C ALA A 133 7.81 50.66 -6.83
N LEU A 134 7.73 50.33 -5.53
CA LEU A 134 8.00 51.27 -4.45
C LEU A 134 9.44 51.79 -4.48
N VAL A 135 10.41 50.89 -4.66
CA VAL A 135 11.84 51.26 -4.72
C VAL A 135 12.11 52.19 -5.89
N VAL A 136 11.53 51.90 -7.07
CA VAL A 136 11.67 52.75 -8.25
C VAL A 136 11.04 54.13 -8.00
N SER A 137 9.83 54.18 -7.46
CA SER A 137 9.14 55.45 -7.13
C SER A 137 9.92 56.28 -6.09
N LEU A 138 10.45 55.64 -5.05
CA LEU A 138 11.26 56.29 -4.02
C LEU A 138 12.57 56.81 -4.60
N LYS A 139 13.33 55.98 -5.32
CA LYS A 139 14.59 56.40 -5.95
C LYS A 139 14.37 57.52 -6.97
N SER A 140 13.29 57.48 -7.75
CA SER A 140 12.95 58.53 -8.70
C SER A 140 12.59 59.85 -8.01
N SER A 141 11.82 59.81 -6.92
CA SER A 141 11.41 61.01 -6.18
C SER A 141 12.57 61.64 -5.39
N LEU A 142 13.48 60.80 -4.91
CA LEU A 142 14.61 61.17 -4.06
C LEU A 142 15.92 61.43 -4.83
N GLY A 143 16.01 61.04 -6.10
CA GLY A 143 17.24 60.95 -6.93
C GLY A 143 18.07 62.22 -7.14
N ASN A 144 17.71 63.34 -6.52
CA ASN A 144 18.48 64.60 -6.51
C ASN A 144 19.10 64.91 -5.13
N LEU A 145 19.06 63.96 -4.19
CA LEU A 145 19.63 64.10 -2.86
C LEU A 145 20.98 63.38 -2.81
N ASN A 146 21.97 63.97 -2.15
CA ASN A 146 23.27 63.33 -1.94
C ASN A 146 23.09 61.94 -1.30
N ASP A 147 23.70 60.90 -1.87
CA ASP A 147 23.64 59.50 -1.39
C ASP A 147 24.07 59.33 0.08
N THR A 148 24.74 60.33 0.65
CA THR A 148 25.17 60.36 2.06
C THR A 148 24.04 60.71 3.03
N ASP A 149 22.98 61.36 2.57
CA ASP A 149 21.88 61.87 3.40
C ASP A 149 20.65 60.96 3.39
N VAL A 150 20.44 60.19 2.31
CA VAL A 150 19.29 59.29 2.14
C VAL A 150 19.74 58.00 1.45
N THR A 151 19.43 56.84 2.05
CA THR A 151 19.68 55.53 1.43
C THR A 151 18.40 54.69 1.43
N VAL A 152 18.17 53.96 0.33
CA VAL A 152 16.99 53.10 0.14
C VAL A 152 17.44 51.69 -0.20
N ASN A 153 17.17 50.74 0.70
CA ASN A 153 17.56 49.34 0.57
C ASN A 153 16.34 48.42 0.65
N VAL A 154 16.47 47.20 0.11
CA VAL A 154 15.43 46.18 0.14
C VAL A 154 15.98 44.94 0.81
N GLU A 155 15.33 44.49 1.87
CA GLU A 155 15.67 43.23 2.51
C GLU A 155 14.39 42.43 2.76
N LYS A 156 14.36 41.17 2.31
CA LYS A 156 13.23 40.23 2.54
C LYS A 156 11.85 40.85 2.24
N SER A 157 11.77 41.61 1.16
CA SER A 157 10.56 42.31 0.71
C SER A 157 10.04 43.39 1.68
N VAL A 158 10.96 43.98 2.46
CA VAL A 158 10.77 45.20 3.26
C VAL A 158 11.70 46.27 2.69
N VAL A 159 11.19 47.50 2.51
CA VAL A 159 11.96 48.63 2.02
C VAL A 159 12.41 49.49 3.21
N PHE A 160 13.72 49.62 3.36
CA PHE A 160 14.36 50.43 4.38
C PHE A 160 14.75 51.78 3.80
N ILE A 161 14.30 52.86 4.44
CA ILE A 161 14.66 54.24 4.09
C ILE A 161 15.44 54.81 5.28
N SER A 162 16.75 54.98 5.12
CA SER A 162 17.61 55.54 6.16
C SER A 162 17.95 56.98 5.81
N LEU A 163 17.64 57.89 6.75
CA LEU A 163 17.84 59.33 6.62
C LEU A 163 18.87 59.79 7.67
N SER A 164 19.83 60.62 7.26
CA SER A 164 20.90 61.06 8.17
C SER A 164 20.39 62.03 9.25
N ASP A 165 20.79 61.82 10.52
CA ASP A 165 20.34 62.67 11.64
C ASP A 165 20.69 64.15 11.41
N LYS A 166 21.90 64.41 10.90
CA LYS A 166 22.39 65.77 10.59
C LYS A 166 21.55 66.50 9.54
N MET A 167 20.92 65.76 8.61
CA MET A 167 20.04 66.34 7.61
C MET A 167 18.64 66.60 8.19
N LEU A 168 18.15 65.68 9.03
CA LEU A 168 16.81 65.75 9.61
C LEU A 168 16.68 66.80 10.71
N PHE A 169 17.59 66.79 11.68
CA PHE A 169 17.47 67.52 12.92
C PHE A 169 18.72 68.35 13.23
N GLN A 170 18.51 69.47 13.93
CA GLN A 170 19.62 70.15 14.60
C GLN A 170 20.07 69.34 15.82
N SER A 171 21.33 69.52 16.24
CA SER A 171 21.91 68.76 17.36
C SER A 171 21.09 68.90 18.65
N GLY A 172 20.66 67.76 19.21
CA GLY A 172 19.82 67.68 20.40
C GLY A 172 18.44 68.35 20.26
N SER A 173 17.94 68.47 19.03
CA SER A 173 16.64 69.04 18.71
C SER A 173 15.70 68.00 18.09
N THR A 174 14.41 68.19 18.31
CA THR A 174 13.31 67.48 17.64
C THR A 174 12.73 68.29 16.48
N LYS A 175 13.22 69.52 16.26
CA LYS A 175 12.75 70.39 15.19
C LYS A 175 13.40 70.02 13.86
N LEU A 176 12.56 69.71 12.87
CA LEU A 176 12.99 69.39 11.52
C LEU A 176 13.60 70.59 10.80
N SER A 177 14.64 70.33 10.02
CA SER A 177 15.20 71.30 9.08
C SER A 177 14.24 71.54 7.90
N ALA A 178 14.36 72.67 7.21
CA ALA A 178 13.56 72.94 6.01
C ALA A 178 13.82 71.91 4.90
N ARG A 179 15.07 71.47 4.77
CA ARG A 179 15.48 70.41 3.84
C ARG A 179 14.85 69.07 4.22
N ALA A 180 14.82 68.73 5.51
CA ALA A 180 14.19 67.50 6.00
C ALA A 180 12.71 67.43 5.64
N LYS A 181 11.97 68.55 5.79
CA LYS A 181 10.55 68.61 5.41
C LYS A 181 10.35 68.31 3.92
N GLN A 182 11.14 68.92 3.04
CA GLN A 182 11.04 68.67 1.59
C GLN A 182 11.31 67.20 1.21
N VAL A 183 12.25 66.54 1.90
CA VAL A 183 12.52 65.11 1.67
C VAL A 183 11.36 64.25 2.18
N LEU A 184 10.87 64.53 3.38
CA LEU A 184 9.78 63.80 4.01
C LEU A 184 8.46 63.97 3.25
N GLU A 185 8.18 65.15 2.68
CA GLU A 185 7.02 65.38 1.82
C GLU A 185 7.05 64.49 0.56
N LYS A 186 8.23 64.31 -0.04
CA LYS A 186 8.41 63.40 -1.19
C LYS A 186 8.20 61.94 -0.79
N VAL A 187 8.70 61.53 0.38
CA VAL A 187 8.47 60.19 0.92
C VAL A 187 6.98 60.00 1.22
N ALA A 188 6.33 60.97 1.86
CA ALA A 188 4.90 60.94 2.17
C ALA A 188 4.05 60.82 0.90
N THR A 189 4.38 61.54 -0.17
CA THR A 189 3.68 61.43 -1.47
C THR A 189 3.73 60.00 -2.01
N VAL A 190 4.92 59.37 -2.05
CA VAL A 190 5.08 57.99 -2.54
C VAL A 190 4.38 56.97 -1.64
N LEU A 191 4.33 57.21 -0.33
CA LEU A 191 3.64 56.35 0.62
C LEU A 191 2.11 56.49 0.52
N ASN A 192 1.60 57.70 0.30
CA ASN A 192 0.17 57.97 0.14
C ASN A 192 -0.42 57.32 -1.12
N ASP A 193 0.39 57.13 -2.16
CA ASP A 193 0.01 56.36 -3.35
C ASP A 193 -0.13 54.83 -3.07
N LYS A 194 0.24 54.37 -1.87
CA LYS A 194 0.24 52.96 -1.44
C LYS A 194 -0.39 52.79 -0.04
N PRO A 195 -1.69 53.08 0.13
CA PRO A 195 -2.36 53.12 1.43
C PRO A 195 -2.44 51.75 2.15
N GLU A 196 -2.22 50.64 1.45
CA GLU A 196 -2.27 49.29 2.02
C GLU A 196 -0.94 48.87 2.68
N MET A 197 0.09 49.71 2.64
CA MET A 197 1.38 49.42 3.27
C MET A 197 1.43 49.90 4.72
N GLU A 198 2.01 49.06 5.58
CA GLU A 198 2.36 49.44 6.93
C GLU A 198 3.71 50.18 6.94
N VAL A 199 3.75 51.32 7.62
CA VAL A 199 4.96 52.15 7.76
C VAL A 199 5.38 52.17 9.21
N LEU A 200 6.59 51.68 9.48
CA LEU A 200 7.24 51.73 10.78
C LEU A 200 8.29 52.85 10.77
N VAL A 201 8.25 53.73 11.77
CA VAL A 201 9.22 54.82 11.94
C VAL A 201 10.06 54.55 13.18
N GLU A 202 11.36 54.38 12.99
CA GLU A 202 12.33 54.15 14.07
C GLU A 202 13.24 55.38 14.24
N GLY A 203 13.38 55.84 15.48
CA GLY A 203 14.29 56.92 15.85
C GLY A 203 15.55 56.36 16.48
N HIS A 204 16.72 56.83 16.04
CA HIS A 204 18.01 56.48 16.64
C HIS A 204 18.73 57.73 17.14
N THR A 205 19.57 57.55 18.16
CA THR A 205 20.53 58.55 18.65
C THR A 205 21.92 57.92 18.70
N ASP A 206 22.94 58.75 18.86
CA ASP A 206 24.26 58.25 19.26
C ASP A 206 24.30 57.92 20.76
N ASN A 207 25.51 57.61 21.25
CA ASN A 207 25.77 57.31 22.66
C ASN A 207 26.18 58.54 23.48
N VAL A 208 26.09 59.76 22.94
CA VAL A 208 26.41 60.98 23.67
C VAL A 208 25.23 61.31 24.59
N PRO A 209 25.43 61.42 25.93
CA PRO A 209 24.33 61.72 26.84
C PRO A 209 23.72 63.11 26.57
N ILE A 210 22.39 63.20 26.59
CA ILE A 210 21.64 64.44 26.49
C ILE A 210 20.66 64.55 27.65
N SER A 211 20.51 65.76 28.20
CA SER A 211 19.45 66.10 29.15
C SER A 211 19.11 67.58 29.00
N ARG A 212 17.84 67.88 28.71
CA ARG A 212 17.31 69.24 28.48
C ARG A 212 15.86 69.31 28.98
N ASP A 213 15.30 70.51 29.04
CA ASP A 213 13.89 70.68 29.38
C ASP A 213 13.01 69.82 28.46
N CYS A 214 12.22 68.94 29.07
CA CYS A 214 11.34 67.95 28.43
C CYS A 214 12.02 66.76 27.73
N ILE A 215 13.34 66.60 27.78
CA ILE A 215 14.09 65.45 27.22
C ILE A 215 15.03 64.91 28.30
N LYS A 216 14.69 63.76 28.91
CA LYS A 216 15.47 63.21 30.03
C LYS A 216 16.72 62.48 29.58
N ASP A 217 16.64 61.79 28.44
CA ASP A 217 17.71 60.97 27.88
C ASP A 217 17.55 60.78 26.36
N ASN A 218 18.38 59.90 25.80
CA ASN A 218 18.37 59.53 24.39
C ASN A 218 17.12 58.72 23.98
N TRP A 219 16.45 58.04 24.91
CA TRP A 219 15.18 57.35 24.64
C TRP A 219 14.06 58.35 24.40
N ASP A 220 13.97 59.39 25.22
CA ASP A 220 13.03 60.49 25.00
C ASP A 220 13.30 61.18 23.66
N LEU A 221 14.57 61.49 23.36
CA LEU A 221 14.94 62.17 22.11
C LEU A 221 14.58 61.33 20.86
N SER A 222 14.92 60.05 20.85
CA SER A 222 14.61 59.13 19.74
C SER A 222 13.10 58.97 19.53
N ALA A 223 12.33 58.74 20.60
CA ALA A 223 10.87 58.62 20.54
C ALA A 223 10.19 59.91 20.06
N MET A 224 10.63 61.07 20.54
CA MET A 224 10.09 62.36 20.10
C MET A 224 10.44 62.66 18.63
N ARG A 225 11.64 62.30 18.17
CA ARG A 225 12.05 62.42 16.76
C ARG A 225 11.21 61.53 15.86
N ALA A 226 11.05 60.24 16.21
CA ALA A 226 10.19 59.32 15.48
C ALA A 226 8.74 59.84 15.39
N THR A 227 8.18 60.28 16.53
CA THR A 227 6.83 60.88 16.57
C THR A 227 6.71 62.12 15.68
N THR A 228 7.75 62.95 15.63
CA THR A 228 7.77 64.15 14.77
C THR A 228 7.74 63.77 13.30
N ILE A 229 8.50 62.75 12.89
CA ILE A 229 8.47 62.22 11.52
C ILE A 229 7.09 61.63 11.20
N THR A 230 6.54 60.80 12.08
CA THR A 230 5.21 60.20 11.89
C THR A 230 4.13 61.26 11.66
N ARG A 231 4.15 62.35 12.44
CA ARG A 231 3.22 63.48 12.24
C ARG A 231 3.38 64.18 10.90
N VAL A 232 4.60 64.22 10.34
CA VAL A 232 4.83 64.79 9.00
C VAL A 232 4.36 63.85 7.90
N LEU A 233 4.52 62.53 8.09
CA LEU A 233 4.08 61.54 7.10
C LEU A 233 2.56 61.32 7.08
N GLN A 234 1.86 61.62 8.18
CA GLN A 234 0.40 61.50 8.29
C GLN A 234 -0.38 62.70 7.73
N ASN A 235 0.27 63.85 7.54
CA ASN A 235 -0.36 65.11 7.11
C ASN A 235 0.02 65.44 5.66
#